data_AF-A0A1M4UXT7-F1
#
_entry.id   AF-A0A1M4UXT7-F1
#
_cell.length_a   1.000
_cell.length_b   1.000
_cell.length_c   1.000
_cell.angle_alpha   90.00
_cell.angle_beta   90.00
_cell.angle_gamma   90.00
#
_symmetry.space_group_name_H-M   'P 1'
#
loop_
_entity.id
_entity.type
_entity.pdbx_description
1 polymer ?
#
loop_
_entity_poly.entity_id
_entity_poly.type
_entity_poly.pdbx_seq_one_letter_code
_entity_poly.pdbx_strand_id
1 'polypeptide(L)' 'MKNCREVTRLLSESQERELTLAERTSLKFHLAMCSGCRNFGKHLGTLRKIARSYAHGAADRTEDSDNRDK' A
#
# COMPACT_ATOMS: atom_id res chain seq x y z
N MET A 1 20.19 9.04 4.71
CA MET A 1 19.42 7.89 4.20
C MET A 1 18.43 7.47 5.27
N LYS A 2 17.13 7.42 4.96
CA LYS A 2 16.15 6.85 5.90
C LYS A 2 16.29 5.33 5.88
N ASN A 3 16.26 4.71 7.06
CA ASN A 3 16.28 3.25 7.16
C ASN A 3 14.89 2.67 6.85
N CYS A 4 14.82 1.36 6.64
CA CYS A 4 13.56 0.69 6.29
C CYS A 4 12.43 0.96 7.29
N ARG A 5 12.73 1.09 8.59
CA ARG A 5 11.75 1.35 9.65
C ARG A 5 11.15 2.75 9.56
N GLU A 6 11.97 3.75 9.25
CA GLU A 6 11.49 5.11 9.03
C GLU A 6 10.63 5.19 7.77
N VAL A 7 11.00 4.46 6.72
CA VAL A 7 10.27 4.43 5.45
C VAL A 7 8.93 3.73 5.59
N THR A 8 8.87 2.59 6.29
CA THR A 8 7.60 1.91 6.57
C THR A 8 6.69 2.75 7.45
N ARG A 9 7.26 3.47 8.43
CA ARG A 9 6.52 4.44 9.25
C ARG A 9 5.93 5.57 8.39
N LEU A 10 6.72 6.20 7.53
CA LEU A 10 6.24 7.24 6.59
C LEU A 10 5.18 6.71 5.62
N LEU A 11 5.33 5.46 5.18
CA LEU A 11 4.31 4.77 4.37
C LEU A 11 2.99 4.63 5.12
N SER A 12 3.02 4.25 6.40
CA SER A 12 1.82 4.22 7.24
C SER A 12 1.23 5.61 7.43
N GLU A 13 2.06 6.59 7.78
CA GLU A 13 1.62 7.98 7.97
C GLU A 13 1.00 8.56 6.69
N SER A 14 1.51 8.20 5.50
CA SER A 14 0.94 8.64 4.22
C SER A 14 -0.51 8.19 3.97
N GLN A 15 -0.98 7.20 4.73
CA GLN A 15 -2.36 6.73 4.69
C GLN A 15 -3.28 7.57 5.60
N GLU A 16 -2.73 8.24 6.60
CA GLU A 16 -3.49 9.02 7.59
C GLU A 16 -3.39 10.52 7.33
N ARG A 17 -2.22 10.99 6.87
CA ARG A 17 -1.93 12.38 6.53
C ARG A 17 -1.28 12.48 5.16
N GLU A 18 -1.37 13.67 4.58
CA GLU A 18 -0.53 13.98 3.42
C GLU A 18 0.93 14.14 3.84
N LEU A 19 1.83 13.56 3.04
CA LEU A 19 3.27 13.74 3.21
C LEU A 19 3.70 15.05 2.56
N THR A 20 4.68 15.72 3.18
CA THR A 20 5.37 16.85 2.55
C THR A 20 6.12 16.40 1.29
N LEU A 21 6.41 17.35 0.40
CA LEU A 21 7.15 17.05 -0.84
C LEU A 21 8.54 16.45 -0.56
N ALA A 22 9.22 16.91 0.49
CA ALA A 22 10.51 16.37 0.92
C ALA A 22 10.41 14.92 1.42
N GLU A 23 9.38 14.60 2.20
CA GLU A 23 9.12 13.25 2.66
C GLU A 23 8.81 12.30 1.49
N ARG A 24 7.99 12.77 0.54
CA ARG A 24 7.56 11.98 -0.61
C ARG A 24 8.71 11.66 -1.56
N THR A 25 9.63 12.60 -1.77
CA THR A 25 10.84 12.40 -2.59
C THR A 25 11.81 11.44 -1.90
N SER A 26 12.06 11.62 -0.60
CA SER A 26 12.89 10.70 0.20
C SER A 26 12.34 9.27 0.20
N LEU A 27 11.01 9.13 0.34
CA LEU A 27 10.32 7.85 0.27
C LEU A 27 10.52 7.18 -1.11
N LYS A 28 10.25 7.91 -2.21
CA LYS A 28 10.43 7.40 -3.58
C LYS A 28 11.85 6.91 -3.85
N PHE A 29 12.85 7.67 -3.40
CA PHE A 29 14.26 7.29 -3.53
C PHE A 29 14.55 5.96 -2.83
N HIS A 30 14.11 5.80 -1.58
CA HIS A 30 14.33 4.54 -0.86
C HIS A 30 13.58 3.37 -1.50
N LEU A 31 12.34 3.56 -1.94
CA LEU A 31 11.57 2.52 -2.63
C LEU A 31 12.19 2.12 -3.98
N ALA A 32 12.93 3.02 -4.63
CA ALA A 32 13.68 2.70 -5.86
C ALA A 32 14.85 1.73 -5.58
N MET A 33 15.45 1.78 -4.39
CA MET A 33 16.61 0.97 -4.02
C MET A 33 16.27 -0.25 -3.15
N CYS A 34 15.15 -0.23 -2.44
CA CYS A 34 14.73 -1.32 -1.55
C CYS A 34 13.43 -1.98 -2.05
N SER A 35 13.56 -3.21 -2.55
CA SER A 35 12.43 -4.04 -2.99
C SER A 35 11.47 -4.39 -1.86
N GLY A 36 11.98 -4.63 -0.64
CA GLY A 36 11.16 -4.94 0.54
C GLY A 36 10.19 -3.82 0.91
N CYS A 37 10.71 -2.60 1.04
CA CYS A 37 9.88 -1.41 1.31
C CYS A 37 8.89 -1.14 0.15
N ARG A 38 9.31 -1.37 -1.11
CA ARG A 38 8.44 -1.25 -2.28
C ARG A 38 7.27 -2.23 -2.22
N ASN A 39 7.53 -3.49 -1.86
CA ASN A 39 6.50 -4.50 -1.76
C ASN A 39 5.52 -4.21 -0.61
N PHE A 40 6.06 -3.79 0.54
CA PHE A 40 5.25 -3.37 1.68
C PHE A 40 4.26 -2.25 1.29
N GLY A 41 4.71 -1.22 0.56
CA GLY A 41 3.83 -0.15 0.12
C GLY A 41 2.70 -0.60 -0.81
N LYS A 42 2.95 -1.58 -1.70
CA LYS A 42 1.90 -2.19 -2.53
C LYS A 42 0.85 -2.93 -1.68
N HIS A 43 1.31 -3.69 -0.68
CA HIS A 43 0.44 -4.46 0.21
C HIS A 43 -0.42 -3.52 1.07
N LEU A 44 0.17 -2.46 1.61
CA LEU A 44 -0.53 -1.48 2.43
C LEU A 44 -1.66 -0.77 1.66
N GLY A 45 -1.45 -0.48 0.38
CA GLY A 45 -2.49 0.07 -0.49
C GLY A 45 -3.65 -0.90 -0.74
N THR A 46 -3.34 -2.19 -0.88
CA THR A 46 -4.35 -3.26 -1.06
C THR A 46 -5.18 -3.44 0.20
N LEU A 47 -4.53 -3.57 1.36
CA LEU A 47 -5.20 -3.69 2.66
C LEU A 47 -6.16 -2.52 2.91
N ARG A 48 -5.74 -1.29 2.58
CA ARG A 48 -6.60 -0.10 2.73
C ARG A 48 -7.80 -0.11 1.78
N LYS A 49 -7.67 -0.65 0.56
CA LYS A 49 -8.81 -0.80 -0.34
C LYS A 49 -9.83 -1.79 0.22
N ILE A 50 -9.37 -2.95 0.69
CA ILE A 50 -10.22 -3.98 1.33
C ILE A 50 -10.90 -3.44 2.58
N ALA A 51 -10.16 -2.76 3.45
CA ALA A 51 -10.72 -2.17 4.68
C ALA A 51 -11.80 -1.13 4.37
N ARG A 52 -11.62 -0.31 3.32
CA ARG A 52 -12.63 0.66 2.90
C ARG A 52 -13.84 -0.01 2.26
N SER A 53 -13.66 -1.01 1.39
CA SER A 53 -14.80 -1.73 0.80
C SER A 53 -15.64 -2.42 1.88
N TYR A 54 -14.98 -3.00 2.88
CA TYR A 54 -15.64 -3.58 4.04
C TYR A 54 -16.42 -2.54 4.85
N ALA A 55 -15.80 -1.40 5.18
CA ALA A 55 -16.45 -0.32 5.92
C ALA A 55 -17.64 0.33 5.19
N HIS A 56 -17.61 0.34 3.85
CA HIS A 56 -18.69 0.88 3.01
C HIS A 56 -19.80 -0.14 2.70
N GLY A 57 -19.81 -1.31 3.33
CA GLY A 57 -20.88 -2.30 3.19
C GLY A 57 -20.80 -3.14 1.89
N ALA A 58 -19.70 -3.07 1.14
CA ALA A 58 -19.48 -3.93 -0.01
C ALA A 58 -18.88 -5.27 0.46
N ALA A 59 -19.75 -6.10 1.03
CA ALA A 59 -19.61 -7.54 0.91
C ALA A 59 -20.31 -7.98 -0.38
N ASP A 60 -19.77 -7.67 -1.57
CA ASP A 60 -20.15 -8.42 -2.78
C ASP A 60 -19.21 -8.22 -3.99
N ARG A 61 -18.92 -9.33 -4.66
CA ARG A 61 -18.31 -9.52 -5.99
C ARG A 61 -16.84 -9.15 -6.19
N THR A 62 -15.96 -10.09 -5.88
CA THR A 62 -14.87 -10.43 -6.82
C THR A 62 -15.21 -11.79 -7.43
N GLU A 63 -16.15 -11.78 -8.39
CA GLU A 63 -16.15 -12.78 -9.45
C GLU A 63 -15.19 -12.27 -10.52
N ASP A 64 -14.08 -12.97 -10.74
CA ASP A 64 -13.61 -13.23 -12.11
C ASP A 64 -12.69 -14.47 -12.14
N SER A 65 -13.20 -15.51 -12.80
CA SER A 65 -12.46 -16.53 -13.58
C SER A 65 -11.53 -17.54 -12.88
N ASP A 66 -12.09 -18.67 -12.45
CA ASP A 66 -11.58 -19.99 -12.90
C ASP A 66 -12.77 -20.86 -13.31
N ASN A 67 -13.13 -20.71 -14.58
CA ASN A 67 -13.96 -21.66 -15.29
C ASN A 67 -13.23 -23.01 -15.33
N ARG A 68 -13.65 -23.96 -14.50
CA ARG A 68 -13.27 -25.36 -14.63
C ARG A 68 -14.48 -26.27 -14.66
N ASP A 69 -15.32 -26.05 -15.67
CA ASP A 69 -16.04 -27.13 -16.31
C ASP A 69 -15.03 -28.01 -17.07
N LYS A 70 -14.59 -29.11 -16.43
CA LYS A 70 -14.59 -30.48 -16.98
C LYS A 70 -14.07 -31.49 -15.95
#